data_AF-A0A378NI56-F1
#
_entry.id   AF-A0A378NI56-F1
#
_cell.length_a   1.000
_cell.length_b   1.000
_cell.length_c   1.000
_cell.angle_alpha   90.00
_cell.angle_beta   90.00
_cell.angle_gamma   90.00
#
_symmetry.space_group_name_H-M   'P 1'
#
loop_
_entity.id
_entity.type
_entity.pdbx_description
1 polymer ?
#
loop_
_entity_poly.entity_id
_entity_poly.type
_entity_poly.pdbx_seq_one_letter_code
_entity_poly.pdbx_strand_id
1 'polypeptide(L)'
;MSKQTIVLALGGNALGNNLVEQREAVAKTAKVIVDILQQGKNIVITHGNGPQVGMIQRAMDDFAKSSGDEIPLPTSVAMSQGYIGIDLQNAIKYELVTRGIEQKVSTILSQIEVDPKDAAFQNPDKPIGRFLTKEEADELEAKGIRTMEDAGRGYRIVVPSPKPKRICELETIKTLVEAGHIVITCGGGGIPVVADENGRLVGVNAVIDKDNASSLLAEKLNADYLVILTAVEKVAINWGKPNQEWLSELSTEQARQYIAEEQFAKGSMLPKVEAALKFAESGEGRRALITLLDKAAEGIAGETGTVIYS
;
A
#
# COMPACT_ATOMS: atom_id res chain seq x y z
N MET A 1 18.53 -1.52 24.35
CA MET A 1 17.16 -1.19 23.91
C MET A 1 16.90 -1.95 22.63
N SER A 2 15.72 -2.52 22.43
CA SER A 2 15.33 -3.12 21.15
C SER A 2 15.34 -2.05 20.06
N LYS A 3 15.77 -2.39 18.84
CA LYS A 3 15.63 -1.49 17.69
C LYS A 3 14.15 -1.22 17.44
N GLN A 4 13.81 0.05 17.21
CA GLN A 4 12.46 0.41 16.80
C GLN A 4 12.14 -0.17 15.42
N THR A 5 10.94 -0.70 15.25
CA THR A 5 10.45 -1.26 13.99
C THR A 5 9.53 -0.28 13.29
N ILE A 6 9.83 -0.01 12.02
CA ILE A 6 9.09 0.90 11.16
C ILE A 6 8.50 0.12 10.00
N VAL A 7 7.19 0.26 9.78
CA VAL A 7 6.53 -0.19 8.57
C VAL A 7 6.38 0.99 7.62
N LEU A 8 7.00 0.91 6.44
CA LEU A 8 6.99 1.94 5.40
C LEU A 8 6.06 1.52 4.25
N ALA A 9 4.93 2.20 4.11
CA ALA A 9 3.95 1.97 3.05
C ALA A 9 4.23 2.86 1.83
N LEU A 10 4.82 2.27 0.79
CA LEU A 10 5.21 2.97 -0.43
C LEU A 10 4.00 3.27 -1.34
N GLY A 11 3.86 4.55 -1.71
CA GLY A 11 2.89 5.06 -2.66
C GLY A 11 3.28 4.87 -4.13
N GLY A 12 2.40 5.27 -5.06
CA GLY A 12 2.70 5.22 -6.51
C GLY A 12 3.92 6.07 -6.89
N ASN A 13 4.13 7.20 -6.22
CA ASN A 13 5.28 8.08 -6.44
C ASN A 13 6.64 7.41 -6.14
N ALA A 14 6.65 6.35 -5.32
CA ALA A 14 7.87 5.60 -5.01
C ALA A 14 8.19 4.51 -6.04
N LEU A 15 7.25 4.22 -6.95
CA LEU A 15 7.33 3.08 -7.88
C LEU A 15 7.19 3.45 -9.36
N GLY A 16 6.86 4.69 -9.70
CA GLY A 16 6.61 5.10 -11.09
C GLY A 16 5.35 4.48 -11.71
N ASN A 17 5.02 4.90 -12.94
CA ASN A 17 3.82 4.44 -13.64
C ASN A 17 4.10 3.46 -14.79
N ASN A 18 5.37 3.31 -15.18
CA ASN A 18 5.82 2.40 -16.23
C ASN A 18 7.21 1.84 -15.91
N LEU A 19 7.73 0.92 -16.74
CA LEU A 19 9.00 0.24 -16.50
C LEU A 19 10.20 1.19 -16.36
N VAL A 20 10.23 2.29 -17.11
CA VAL A 20 11.35 3.25 -17.09
C VAL A 20 11.27 4.11 -15.83
N GLU A 21 10.12 4.72 -15.58
CA GLU A 21 9.87 5.52 -14.38
C GLU A 21 10.07 4.69 -13.10
N GLN A 22 9.69 3.41 -13.11
CA GLN A 22 9.87 2.54 -11.95
C GLN A 22 11.34 2.38 -11.59
N ARG A 23 12.21 2.12 -12.57
CA ARG A 23 13.65 1.97 -12.35
C ARG A 23 14.26 3.20 -11.70
N GLU A 24 13.85 4.39 -12.12
CA GLU A 24 14.31 5.66 -11.55
C GLU A 24 13.74 5.88 -10.14
N ALA A 25 12.45 5.63 -9.96
CA ALA A 25 11.75 5.84 -8.70
C ALA A 25 12.26 4.90 -7.58
N VAL A 26 12.52 3.62 -7.88
CA VAL A 26 13.04 2.67 -6.88
C VAL A 26 14.47 3.01 -6.46
N ALA A 27 15.30 3.58 -7.34
CA ALA A 27 16.64 4.03 -6.99
C ALA A 27 16.61 5.20 -5.99
N LYS A 28 15.69 6.15 -6.18
CA LYS A 28 15.45 7.23 -5.22
C LYS A 28 14.89 6.70 -3.89
N THR A 29 13.93 5.78 -3.96
CA THR A 29 13.33 5.15 -2.78
C THR A 29 14.35 4.37 -1.95
N ALA A 30 15.28 3.67 -2.61
CA ALA A 30 16.35 2.93 -1.95
C ALA A 30 17.26 3.82 -1.09
N LYS A 31 17.59 5.02 -1.56
CA LYS A 31 18.38 6.00 -0.79
C LYS A 31 17.70 6.35 0.53
N VAL A 32 16.42 6.70 0.48
CA VAL A 32 15.63 7.02 1.67
C VAL A 32 15.53 5.84 2.63
N ILE A 33 15.32 4.63 2.13
CA ILE A 33 15.28 3.42 2.97
C ILE A 33 16.61 3.22 3.71
N VAL A 34 17.73 3.42 3.02
CA VAL A 34 19.06 3.27 3.62
C VAL A 34 19.36 4.42 4.58
N ASP A 35 18.88 5.64 4.34
CA ASP A 35 18.95 6.75 5.29
C ASP A 35 18.25 6.40 6.62
N ILE A 36 17.02 5.85 6.54
CA ILE A 36 16.26 5.40 7.72
C ILE A 36 16.98 4.24 8.42
N LEU A 37 17.57 3.31 7.66
CA LEU A 37 18.29 2.17 8.21
C LEU A 37 19.48 2.64 9.07
N GLN A 38 20.21 3.65 8.61
CA GLN A 38 21.36 4.21 9.32
C GLN A 38 20.99 4.87 10.65
N GLN A 39 19.71 5.22 10.86
CA GLN A 39 19.19 5.65 12.16
C GLN A 39 18.98 4.49 13.15
N GLY A 40 19.42 3.27 12.80
CA GLY A 40 19.37 2.10 13.67
C GLY A 40 17.99 1.48 13.81
N LYS A 41 17.12 1.62 12.80
CA LYS A 41 15.74 1.09 12.81
C LYS A 41 15.67 -0.28 12.12
N ASN A 42 14.70 -1.10 12.51
CA ASN A 42 14.24 -2.24 11.71
C ASN A 42 13.23 -1.72 10.67
N ILE A 43 13.33 -2.19 9.44
CA ILE A 43 12.50 -1.68 8.33
C ILE A 43 11.73 -2.81 7.69
N VAL A 44 10.42 -2.64 7.63
CA VAL A 44 9.50 -3.45 6.84
C VAL A 44 8.85 -2.56 5.80
N ILE A 45 8.85 -3.00 4.56
CA ILE A 45 8.39 -2.23 3.41
C ILE A 45 7.17 -2.93 2.85
N THR A 46 6.10 -2.16 2.67
CA THR A 46 4.96 -2.55 1.83
C THR A 46 4.87 -1.59 0.66
N HIS A 47 4.11 -1.95 -0.36
CA HIS A 47 3.99 -1.08 -1.53
C HIS A 47 2.64 -1.24 -2.22
N GLY A 48 2.22 -0.21 -2.96
CA GLY A 48 1.12 -0.31 -3.91
C GLY A 48 1.54 -1.01 -5.21
N ASN A 49 0.59 -1.24 -6.10
CA ASN A 49 0.88 -1.86 -7.40
C ASN A 49 0.00 -1.35 -8.55
N GLY A 50 -0.77 -0.27 -8.36
CA GLY A 50 -1.84 0.13 -9.29
C GLY A 50 -1.45 0.17 -10.78
N PRO A 51 -0.43 0.97 -11.18
CA PRO A 51 0.04 0.98 -12.56
C PRO A 51 0.58 -0.38 -13.03
N GLN A 52 1.34 -1.08 -12.17
CA GLN A 52 2.02 -2.33 -12.49
C GLN A 52 1.04 -3.50 -12.67
N VAL A 53 0.09 -3.67 -11.75
CA VAL A 53 -0.96 -4.70 -11.84
C VAL A 53 -1.89 -4.41 -13.01
N GLY A 54 -2.16 -3.13 -13.31
CA GLY A 54 -2.93 -2.75 -14.50
C GLY A 54 -2.22 -3.13 -15.80
N MET A 55 -0.90 -2.93 -15.88
CA MET A 55 -0.09 -3.38 -17.03
C MET A 55 -0.11 -4.90 -17.17
N ILE A 56 0.09 -5.63 -16.07
CA ILE A 56 0.07 -7.11 -16.05
C ILE A 56 -1.31 -7.64 -16.44
N GLN A 57 -2.38 -7.12 -15.84
CA GLN A 57 -3.74 -7.57 -16.12
C GLN A 57 -4.08 -7.39 -17.60
N ARG A 58 -3.71 -6.26 -18.23
CA ARG A 58 -3.92 -6.09 -19.67
C ARG A 58 -3.22 -7.17 -20.50
N ALA A 59 -1.98 -7.49 -20.17
CA ALA A 59 -1.25 -8.56 -20.86
C ALA A 59 -1.93 -9.93 -20.66
N MET A 60 -2.46 -10.18 -19.47
CA MET A 60 -3.20 -11.42 -19.17
C MET A 60 -4.55 -11.47 -19.88
N ASP A 61 -5.28 -10.35 -19.97
CA ASP A 61 -6.53 -10.25 -20.71
C ASP A 61 -6.32 -10.46 -22.22
N ASP A 62 -5.23 -9.95 -22.78
CA ASP A 62 -4.86 -10.19 -24.18
C ASP A 62 -4.45 -11.65 -24.42
N PHE A 63 -3.78 -12.29 -23.45
CA PHE A 63 -3.48 -13.72 -23.50
C PHE A 63 -4.78 -14.56 -23.42
N ALA A 64 -5.74 -14.19 -22.58
CA ALA A 64 -7.02 -14.87 -22.43
C ALA A 64 -7.81 -14.93 -23.75
N LYS A 65 -7.73 -13.87 -24.59
CA LYS A 65 -8.37 -13.84 -25.92
C LYS A 65 -7.88 -14.94 -26.87
N SER A 66 -6.63 -15.39 -26.72
CA SER A 66 -6.04 -16.40 -27.60
C SER A 66 -6.00 -17.80 -26.99
N SER A 67 -5.88 -17.91 -25.67
CA SER A 67 -5.88 -19.18 -24.95
C SER A 67 -7.29 -19.70 -24.61
N GLY A 68 -8.24 -18.80 -24.40
CA GLY A 68 -9.56 -19.12 -23.83
C GLY A 68 -9.57 -19.20 -22.30
N ASP A 69 -8.42 -19.03 -21.64
CA ASP A 69 -8.30 -19.12 -20.18
C ASP A 69 -8.39 -17.73 -19.54
N GLU A 70 -9.42 -17.52 -18.71
CA GLU A 70 -9.51 -16.29 -17.90
C GLU A 70 -8.48 -16.30 -16.77
N ILE A 71 -7.68 -15.23 -16.70
CA ILE A 71 -6.65 -15.10 -15.67
C ILE A 71 -7.18 -14.24 -14.51
N PRO A 72 -7.30 -14.80 -13.30
CA PRO A 72 -7.89 -14.09 -12.17
C PRO A 72 -6.94 -13.01 -11.64
N LEU A 73 -7.50 -11.92 -11.13
CA LEU A 73 -6.77 -10.76 -10.63
C LEU A 73 -5.73 -11.09 -9.52
N PRO A 74 -5.97 -12.03 -8.58
CA PRO A 74 -4.96 -12.51 -7.64
C PRO A 74 -3.65 -12.96 -8.30
N THR A 75 -3.71 -13.56 -9.48
CA THR A 75 -2.51 -13.97 -10.23
C THR A 75 -1.71 -12.75 -10.67
N SER A 76 -2.38 -11.72 -11.21
CA SER A 76 -1.74 -10.45 -11.58
C SER A 76 -1.17 -9.72 -10.35
N VAL A 77 -1.84 -9.79 -9.20
CA VAL A 77 -1.32 -9.26 -7.93
C VAL A 77 -0.04 -9.99 -7.53
N ALA A 78 -0.02 -11.32 -7.57
CA ALA A 78 1.16 -12.13 -7.27
C ALA A 78 2.35 -11.80 -8.20
N MET A 79 2.10 -11.69 -9.51
CA MET A 79 3.10 -11.26 -10.50
C MET A 79 3.65 -9.86 -10.16
N SER A 80 2.79 -8.92 -9.79
CA SER A 80 3.19 -7.55 -9.43
C SER A 80 4.05 -7.50 -8.16
N GLN A 81 3.82 -8.39 -7.19
CA GLN A 81 4.67 -8.50 -6.00
C GLN A 81 6.09 -8.96 -6.37
N GLY A 82 6.21 -9.95 -7.24
CA GLY A 82 7.51 -10.42 -7.73
C GLY A 82 8.25 -9.33 -8.50
N TYR A 83 7.56 -8.68 -9.44
CA TYR A 83 8.12 -7.61 -10.27
C TYR A 83 8.60 -6.40 -9.46
N ILE A 84 7.72 -5.81 -8.64
CA ILE A 84 8.09 -4.63 -7.84
C ILE A 84 9.09 -5.02 -6.76
N GLY A 85 8.89 -6.19 -6.15
CA GLY A 85 9.75 -6.69 -5.09
C GLY A 85 11.20 -6.86 -5.53
N ILE A 86 11.44 -7.43 -6.72
CA ILE A 86 12.82 -7.60 -7.20
C ILE A 86 13.49 -6.26 -7.55
N ASP A 87 12.74 -5.32 -8.13
CA ASP A 87 13.26 -3.99 -8.46
C ASP A 87 13.65 -3.21 -7.19
N LEU A 88 12.77 -3.19 -6.18
CA LEU A 88 13.07 -2.59 -4.87
C LEU A 88 14.24 -3.30 -4.19
N GLN A 89 14.23 -4.63 -4.15
CA GLN A 89 15.27 -5.41 -3.49
C GLN A 89 16.64 -5.14 -4.11
N ASN A 90 16.73 -5.09 -5.44
CA ASN A 90 17.98 -4.81 -6.14
C ASN A 90 18.45 -3.37 -5.92
N ALA A 91 17.53 -2.39 -5.98
CA ALA A 91 17.86 -0.99 -5.73
C ALA A 91 18.40 -0.77 -4.31
N ILE A 92 17.75 -1.34 -3.29
CA ILE A 92 18.19 -1.26 -1.90
C ILE A 92 19.55 -1.96 -1.73
N LYS A 93 19.74 -3.17 -2.27
CA LYS A 93 21.02 -3.88 -2.21
C LYS A 93 22.15 -3.07 -2.85
N TYR A 94 21.90 -2.45 -4.00
CA TYR A 94 22.87 -1.60 -4.67
C TYR A 94 23.25 -0.38 -3.82
N GLU A 95 22.27 0.29 -3.23
CA GLU A 95 22.52 1.44 -2.34
C GLU A 95 23.31 1.02 -1.09
N LEU A 96 22.97 -0.12 -0.47
CA LEU A 96 23.70 -0.69 0.66
C LEU A 96 25.18 -0.95 0.33
N VAL A 97 25.45 -1.59 -0.81
CA VAL A 97 26.82 -1.85 -1.28
C VAL A 97 27.57 -0.55 -1.53
N THR A 98 26.92 0.44 -2.15
CA THR A 98 27.51 1.75 -2.44
C THR A 98 27.92 2.48 -1.16
N ARG A 99 27.20 2.27 -0.06
CA ARG A 99 27.51 2.84 1.26
C ARG A 99 28.35 1.95 2.16
N GLY A 100 28.79 0.78 1.69
CA GLY A 100 29.57 -0.17 2.48
C GLY A 100 28.81 -0.77 3.67
N ILE A 101 27.49 -0.88 3.58
CA ILE A 101 26.62 -1.40 4.65
C ILE A 101 26.31 -2.88 4.37
N GLU A 102 26.68 -3.77 5.28
CA GLU A 102 26.23 -5.16 5.22
C GLU A 102 24.84 -5.31 5.85
N GLN A 103 23.83 -5.49 5.01
CA GLN A 103 22.45 -5.65 5.43
C GLN A 103 21.74 -6.60 4.46
N LYS A 104 20.93 -7.53 4.98
CA LYS A 104 20.14 -8.45 4.16
C LYS A 104 18.80 -7.82 3.79
N VAL A 105 18.34 -8.10 2.56
CA VAL A 105 17.05 -7.63 2.02
C VAL A 105 16.33 -8.83 1.42
N SER A 106 15.06 -9.02 1.80
CA SER A 106 14.24 -10.15 1.40
C SER A 106 12.85 -9.72 0.97
N THR A 107 12.42 -10.17 -0.20
CA THR A 107 11.03 -10.05 -0.67
C THR A 107 10.24 -11.31 -0.34
N ILE A 108 9.05 -11.14 0.23
CA ILE A 108 8.11 -12.22 0.53
C ILE A 108 6.82 -12.02 -0.27
N LEU A 109 6.49 -13.01 -1.09
CA LEU A 109 5.14 -13.11 -1.66
C LEU A 109 4.16 -13.37 -0.52
N SER A 110 3.08 -12.60 -0.50
CA SER A 110 2.20 -12.53 0.67
C SER A 110 0.74 -12.59 0.29
N GLN A 111 0.01 -13.45 1.00
CA GLN A 111 -1.42 -13.66 0.90
C GLN A 111 -2.11 -13.03 2.10
N ILE A 112 -3.23 -12.37 1.84
CA ILE A 112 -4.04 -11.71 2.86
C ILE A 112 -5.43 -12.30 2.83
N GLU A 113 -5.80 -12.93 3.94
CA GLU A 113 -7.15 -13.42 4.15
C GLU A 113 -8.11 -12.23 4.29
N VAL A 114 -9.25 -12.32 3.62
CA VAL A 114 -10.36 -11.35 3.69
C VAL A 114 -11.65 -12.07 4.09
N ASP A 115 -12.65 -11.33 4.55
CA ASP A 115 -13.97 -11.90 4.85
C ASP A 115 -14.74 -12.12 3.54
N PRO A 116 -15.17 -13.34 3.19
CA PRO A 116 -16.01 -13.58 2.01
C PRO A 116 -17.37 -12.84 2.06
N LYS A 117 -17.79 -12.36 3.23
CA LYS A 117 -19.02 -11.59 3.45
C LYS A 117 -18.79 -10.08 3.54
N ASP A 118 -17.59 -9.60 3.25
CA ASP A 118 -17.30 -8.16 3.26
C ASP A 118 -18.23 -7.42 2.28
N ALA A 119 -18.81 -6.31 2.74
CA ALA A 119 -19.73 -5.49 1.93
C ALA A 119 -19.08 -4.96 0.65
N ALA A 120 -17.75 -4.86 0.59
CA ALA A 120 -17.01 -4.46 -0.59
C ALA A 120 -17.23 -5.41 -1.79
N PHE A 121 -17.57 -6.69 -1.55
CA PHE A 121 -17.92 -7.62 -2.63
C PHE A 121 -19.26 -7.30 -3.28
N GLN A 122 -20.18 -6.68 -2.54
CA GLN A 122 -21.48 -6.26 -3.05
C GLN A 122 -21.40 -4.86 -3.70
N ASN A 123 -20.53 -3.99 -3.17
CA ASN A 123 -20.32 -2.63 -3.66
C ASN A 123 -18.84 -2.35 -4.00
N PRO A 124 -18.33 -2.93 -5.11
CA PRO A 124 -16.99 -2.61 -5.58
C PRO A 124 -16.87 -1.13 -5.97
N ASP A 125 -15.87 -0.46 -5.40
CA ASP A 125 -15.63 0.97 -5.54
C ASP A 125 -14.15 1.30 -5.81
N LYS A 126 -13.23 0.33 -5.74
CA LYS A 126 -11.80 0.58 -5.92
C LYS A 126 -11.44 0.57 -7.39
N PRO A 127 -11.04 1.71 -7.97
CA PRO A 127 -10.71 1.76 -9.38
C PRO A 127 -9.33 1.14 -9.64
N ILE A 128 -9.22 0.32 -10.68
CA ILE A 128 -7.98 -0.34 -11.14
C ILE A 128 -7.74 -0.11 -12.64
N GLY A 129 -6.55 -0.48 -13.12
CA GLY A 129 -6.22 -0.40 -14.55
C GLY A 129 -6.10 1.03 -15.10
N ARG A 130 -6.11 1.15 -16.43
CA ARG A 130 -6.06 2.43 -17.16
C ARG A 130 -7.40 3.15 -17.16
N PHE A 131 -7.37 4.43 -17.52
CA PHE A 131 -8.57 5.15 -17.93
C PHE A 131 -9.12 4.58 -19.24
N LEU A 132 -10.44 4.50 -19.29
CA LEU A 132 -11.27 4.03 -20.39
C LEU A 132 -12.10 5.20 -20.92
N THR A 133 -12.45 5.14 -22.20
CA THR A 133 -13.50 6.01 -22.74
C THR A 133 -14.87 5.57 -22.25
N LYS A 134 -15.91 6.40 -22.48
CA LYS A 134 -17.29 6.03 -22.12
C LYS A 134 -17.74 4.79 -22.88
N GLU A 135 -17.38 4.71 -24.17
CA GLU A 135 -17.73 3.59 -25.04
C GLU A 135 -17.09 2.28 -24.57
N GLU A 136 -15.79 2.31 -24.23
CA GLU A 136 -15.09 1.15 -23.68
C GLU A 136 -15.70 0.69 -22.34
N ALA A 137 -16.12 1.64 -21.50
CA ALA A 137 -16.76 1.35 -20.22
C ALA A 137 -18.14 0.70 -20.41
N ASP A 138 -18.96 1.24 -21.31
CA ASP A 138 -20.29 0.70 -21.62
C ASP A 138 -20.20 -0.74 -22.20
N GLU A 139 -19.18 -1.03 -23.01
CA GLU A 139 -18.92 -2.39 -23.51
C GLU A 139 -18.54 -3.38 -22.39
N LEU A 140 -17.80 -2.92 -21.38
CA LEU A 140 -17.44 -3.74 -20.22
C LEU A 140 -18.64 -3.96 -19.29
N GLU A 141 -19.46 -2.92 -19.08
CA GLU A 141 -20.69 -3.03 -18.29
C GLU A 141 -21.69 -3.98 -18.94
N ALA A 142 -21.80 -3.99 -20.27
CA ALA A 142 -22.60 -4.97 -21.01
C ALA A 142 -22.11 -6.43 -20.81
N LYS A 143 -20.85 -6.62 -20.43
CA LYS A 143 -20.25 -7.92 -20.07
C LYS A 143 -20.31 -8.20 -18.56
N GLY A 144 -20.97 -7.34 -17.77
CA GLY A 144 -21.09 -7.47 -16.33
C GLY A 144 -19.85 -7.01 -15.53
N ILE A 145 -18.87 -6.37 -16.19
CA ILE A 145 -17.69 -5.80 -15.53
C ILE A 145 -18.02 -4.37 -15.12
N ARG A 146 -18.07 -4.12 -13.81
CA ARG A 146 -18.46 -2.81 -13.28
C ARG A 146 -17.38 -1.76 -13.56
N THR A 147 -17.80 -0.57 -13.96
CA THR A 147 -16.93 0.59 -14.13
C THR A 147 -17.41 1.78 -13.30
N MET A 148 -16.55 2.78 -13.11
CA MET A 148 -16.92 4.06 -12.52
C MET A 148 -16.15 5.21 -13.18
N GLU A 149 -16.73 6.40 -13.20
CA GLU A 149 -16.02 7.62 -13.56
C GLU A 149 -15.03 8.02 -12.44
N ASP A 150 -13.79 8.33 -12.79
CA ASP A 150 -12.72 8.69 -11.85
C ASP A 150 -12.32 10.16 -12.06
N ALA A 151 -13.03 11.04 -11.35
CA ALA A 151 -12.72 12.47 -11.21
C ALA A 151 -12.55 13.22 -12.54
N GLY A 152 -13.40 12.95 -13.52
CA GLY A 152 -13.39 13.62 -14.84
C GLY A 152 -12.22 13.23 -15.74
N ARG A 153 -11.42 12.21 -15.37
CA ARG A 153 -10.28 11.72 -16.16
C ARG A 153 -10.64 10.55 -17.07
N GLY A 154 -11.90 10.13 -17.06
CA GLY A 154 -12.42 8.95 -17.77
C GLY A 154 -12.99 7.90 -16.82
N TYR A 155 -13.20 6.70 -17.35
CA TYR A 155 -13.79 5.58 -16.62
C TYR A 155 -12.72 4.56 -16.23
N ARG A 156 -12.95 3.80 -15.16
CA ARG A 156 -12.06 2.70 -14.73
C ARG A 156 -12.87 1.52 -14.26
N ILE A 157 -12.31 0.32 -14.43
CA ILE A 157 -12.87 -0.90 -13.84
C ILE A 157 -12.80 -0.75 -12.32
N VAL A 158 -13.87 -1.16 -11.64
CA VAL A 158 -13.89 -1.22 -10.17
C VAL A 158 -13.91 -2.65 -9.68
N VAL A 159 -13.17 -2.91 -8.62
CA VAL A 159 -13.10 -4.21 -7.96
C VAL A 159 -13.38 -4.07 -6.47
N PRO A 160 -13.80 -5.16 -5.80
CA PRO A 160 -13.94 -5.18 -4.36
C PRO A 160 -12.64 -4.78 -3.65
N SER A 161 -12.75 -3.98 -2.60
CA SER A 161 -11.65 -3.61 -1.71
C SER A 161 -11.94 -4.01 -0.26
N PRO A 162 -12.03 -5.32 0.03
CA PRO A 162 -12.35 -5.81 1.36
C PRO A 162 -11.26 -5.45 2.38
N LYS A 163 -11.65 -5.42 3.65
CA LYS A 163 -10.71 -5.15 4.74
C LYS A 163 -9.77 -6.34 4.97
N PRO A 164 -8.46 -6.12 5.18
CA PRO A 164 -7.54 -7.21 5.46
C PRO A 164 -7.82 -7.80 6.84
N LYS A 165 -7.93 -9.11 6.92
CA LYS A 165 -8.24 -9.84 8.17
C LYS A 165 -7.01 -10.52 8.75
N ARG A 166 -6.24 -11.24 7.93
CA ARG A 166 -5.05 -12.00 8.38
C ARG A 166 -3.95 -12.02 7.32
N ILE A 167 -2.71 -11.81 7.75
CA ILE A 167 -1.52 -11.98 6.92
C ILE A 167 -1.06 -13.43 7.04
N CYS A 168 -1.10 -14.19 5.95
CA CYS A 168 -0.82 -15.63 6.00
C CYS A 168 0.65 -15.91 6.34
N GLU A 169 1.57 -15.11 5.79
CA GLU A 169 3.02 -15.26 5.98
C GLU A 169 3.57 -14.47 7.19
N LEU A 170 2.71 -14.07 8.15
CA LEU A 170 3.09 -13.20 9.27
C LEU A 170 4.30 -13.73 10.06
N GLU A 171 4.31 -15.01 10.41
CA GLU A 171 5.37 -15.59 11.24
C GLU A 171 6.70 -15.67 10.48
N THR A 172 6.68 -15.92 9.17
CA THR A 172 7.87 -15.83 8.31
C THR A 172 8.40 -14.40 8.26
N ILE A 173 7.50 -13.41 8.13
CA ILE A 173 7.86 -12.00 8.12
C ILE A 173 8.53 -11.62 9.45
N LYS A 174 7.92 -11.98 10.59
CA LYS A 174 8.50 -11.75 11.93
C LYS A 174 9.90 -12.36 12.06
N THR A 175 10.06 -13.62 11.66
CA THR A 175 11.35 -14.33 11.72
C THR A 175 12.45 -13.56 10.98
N LEU A 176 12.14 -13.02 9.79
CA LEU A 176 13.12 -12.25 9.02
C LEU A 176 13.40 -10.87 9.62
N VAL A 177 12.39 -10.19 10.18
CA VAL A 177 12.57 -8.91 10.88
C VAL A 177 13.44 -9.11 12.13
N GLU A 178 13.21 -10.17 12.89
CA GLU A 178 14.00 -10.53 14.08
C GLU A 178 15.44 -10.93 13.72
N ALA A 179 15.63 -11.60 12.58
CA ALA A 179 16.95 -11.86 11.99
C ALA A 179 17.60 -10.58 11.43
N GLY A 180 16.94 -9.43 11.54
CA GLY A 180 17.46 -8.13 11.17
C GLY A 180 17.39 -7.82 9.68
N HIS A 181 16.61 -8.55 8.87
CA HIS A 181 16.45 -8.24 7.44
C HIS A 181 15.64 -6.97 7.22
N ILE A 182 15.91 -6.28 6.11
CA ILE A 182 14.91 -5.39 5.49
C ILE A 182 13.93 -6.30 4.75
N VAL A 183 12.66 -6.27 5.13
CA VAL A 183 11.64 -7.16 4.57
C VAL A 183 10.69 -6.38 3.68
N ILE A 184 10.55 -6.81 2.42
CA ILE A 184 9.55 -6.29 1.47
C ILE A 184 8.41 -7.31 1.42
N THR A 185 7.18 -6.90 1.74
CA THR A 185 6.02 -7.80 1.82
C THR A 185 4.71 -7.02 1.59
N CYS A 186 3.57 -7.71 1.62
CA CYS A 186 2.23 -7.16 1.41
C CYS A 186 2.12 -6.29 0.15
N GLY A 187 2.86 -6.66 -0.91
CA GLY A 187 2.91 -5.90 -2.14
C GLY A 187 1.54 -5.84 -2.83
N GLY A 188 1.14 -4.64 -3.25
CA GLY A 188 -0.20 -4.40 -3.79
C GLY A 188 -1.32 -4.49 -2.76
N GLY A 189 -1.02 -4.45 -1.45
CA GLY A 189 -1.96 -4.78 -0.39
C GLY A 189 -2.06 -6.27 -0.08
N GLY A 190 -1.32 -7.12 -0.80
CA GLY A 190 -1.31 -8.57 -0.63
C GLY A 190 -2.24 -9.31 -1.61
N ILE A 191 -1.97 -10.59 -1.86
CA ILE A 191 -2.81 -11.45 -2.70
C ILE A 191 -4.07 -11.80 -1.91
N PRO A 192 -5.26 -11.33 -2.32
CA PRO A 192 -6.48 -11.56 -1.56
C PRO A 192 -6.93 -13.02 -1.66
N VAL A 193 -7.15 -13.64 -0.50
CA VAL A 193 -7.60 -15.03 -0.40
C VAL A 193 -8.74 -15.18 0.60
N VAL A 194 -9.56 -16.21 0.43
CA VAL A 194 -10.51 -16.70 1.43
C VAL A 194 -10.17 -18.15 1.77
N ALA A 195 -10.38 -18.56 3.02
CA ALA A 195 -10.29 -19.97 3.39
C ALA A 195 -11.62 -20.67 3.06
N ASP A 196 -11.56 -21.78 2.34
CA ASP A 196 -12.73 -22.65 2.17
C ASP A 196 -13.00 -23.49 3.43
N GLU A 197 -14.07 -24.28 3.41
CA GLU A 197 -14.50 -25.10 4.56
C GLU A 197 -13.43 -26.10 5.05
N ASN A 198 -12.48 -26.46 4.18
CA ASN A 198 -11.37 -27.36 4.50
C ASN A 198 -10.08 -26.61 4.86
N GLY A 199 -10.12 -25.27 4.94
CA GLY A 199 -8.98 -24.42 5.25
C GLY A 199 -8.03 -24.18 4.07
N ARG A 200 -8.40 -24.57 2.84
CA ARG A 200 -7.60 -24.25 1.65
C ARG A 200 -7.83 -22.79 1.27
N LEU A 201 -6.73 -22.08 1.01
CA LEU A 201 -6.77 -20.69 0.55
C LEU A 201 -7.11 -20.64 -0.94
N VAL A 202 -8.12 -19.85 -1.29
CA VAL A 202 -8.58 -19.63 -2.66
C VAL A 202 -8.51 -18.13 -2.96
N GLY A 203 -7.88 -17.78 -4.08
CA GLY A 203 -7.80 -16.39 -4.54
C GLY A 203 -9.16 -15.82 -4.89
N VAL A 204 -9.40 -14.55 -4.54
CA VAL A 204 -10.65 -13.83 -4.86
C VAL A 204 -10.36 -12.58 -5.66
N ASN A 205 -11.19 -12.27 -6.67
CA ASN A 205 -11.00 -11.09 -7.52
C ASN A 205 -11.31 -9.79 -6.74
N ALA A 206 -10.31 -9.30 -6.03
CA ALA A 206 -10.35 -8.10 -5.20
C ALA A 206 -8.98 -7.41 -5.22
N VAL A 207 -8.92 -6.17 -4.71
CA VAL A 207 -7.64 -5.49 -4.42
C VAL A 207 -7.75 -4.88 -3.04
N ILE A 208 -6.92 -5.37 -2.13
CA ILE A 208 -6.87 -4.87 -0.76
C ILE A 208 -6.19 -3.51 -0.75
N ASP A 209 -6.71 -2.58 0.03
CA ASP A 209 -6.04 -1.30 0.21
C ASP A 209 -4.69 -1.48 0.93
N LYS A 210 -3.62 -0.99 0.30
CA LYS A 210 -2.26 -1.15 0.83
C LYS A 210 -2.08 -0.47 2.18
N ASP A 211 -2.73 0.67 2.43
CA ASP A 211 -2.51 1.45 3.65
C ASP A 211 -3.18 0.67 4.81
N ASN A 212 -4.37 0.11 4.58
CA ASN A 212 -5.02 -0.82 5.51
C ASN A 212 -4.21 -2.10 5.75
N ALA A 213 -3.64 -2.71 4.70
CA ALA A 213 -2.78 -3.90 4.85
C ALA A 213 -1.51 -3.58 5.64
N SER A 214 -0.92 -2.40 5.43
CA SER A 214 0.26 -1.93 6.14
C SER A 214 -0.03 -1.62 7.60
N SER A 215 -1.20 -1.03 7.88
CA SER A 215 -1.71 -0.80 9.23
C SER A 215 -1.88 -2.13 9.99
N LEU A 216 -2.50 -3.13 9.37
CA LEU A 216 -2.60 -4.47 9.95
C LEU A 216 -1.22 -5.10 10.18
N LEU A 217 -0.31 -4.99 9.21
CA LEU A 217 1.05 -5.53 9.35
C LEU A 217 1.80 -4.87 10.52
N ALA A 218 1.75 -3.54 10.60
CA ALA A 218 2.38 -2.77 11.67
C ALA A 218 1.83 -3.15 13.05
N GLU A 219 0.51 -3.29 13.17
CA GLU A 219 -0.14 -3.79 14.39
C GLU A 219 0.40 -5.18 14.77
N LYS A 220 0.41 -6.13 13.82
CA LYS A 220 0.80 -7.53 14.09
C LYS A 220 2.29 -7.74 14.33
N LEU A 221 3.13 -6.81 13.86
CA LEU A 221 4.56 -6.79 14.16
C LEU A 221 4.88 -6.05 15.45
N ASN A 222 3.89 -5.47 16.13
CA ASN A 222 4.11 -4.55 17.24
C ASN A 222 5.11 -3.45 16.86
N ALA A 223 4.95 -2.88 15.66
CA ALA A 223 5.80 -1.82 15.17
C ALA A 223 5.63 -0.57 16.04
N ASP A 224 6.69 0.22 16.17
CA ASP A 224 6.67 1.52 16.85
C ASP A 224 6.04 2.60 15.95
N TYR A 225 6.21 2.42 14.63
CA TYR A 225 5.90 3.45 13.65
C TYR A 225 5.31 2.88 12.36
N LEU A 226 4.22 3.49 11.88
CA LEU A 226 3.68 3.28 10.54
C LEU A 226 3.90 4.55 9.72
N VAL A 227 4.67 4.47 8.64
CA VAL A 227 4.90 5.60 7.73
C VAL A 227 4.15 5.36 6.44
N ILE A 228 3.17 6.22 6.13
CA ILE A 228 2.41 6.19 4.89
C ILE A 228 2.93 7.29 3.98
N LEU A 229 3.51 6.89 2.85
CA LEU A 229 4.05 7.84 1.89
C LEU A 229 2.98 8.30 0.88
N THR A 230 2.91 9.60 0.66
CA THR A 230 1.92 10.26 -0.20
C THR A 230 2.55 11.34 -1.08
N ALA A 231 1.71 12.11 -1.79
CA ALA A 231 2.10 13.16 -2.72
C ALA A 231 2.17 14.57 -2.08
N VAL A 232 1.85 14.68 -0.79
CA VAL A 232 1.87 15.92 -0.02
C VAL A 232 2.68 15.72 1.25
N GLU A 233 3.30 16.79 1.74
CA GLU A 233 4.15 16.73 2.92
C GLU A 233 3.36 16.52 4.21
N LYS A 234 2.18 17.15 4.31
CA LYS A 234 1.29 17.08 5.47
C LYS A 234 -0.15 16.82 5.01
N VAL A 235 -0.96 16.27 5.89
CA VAL A 235 -2.41 16.21 5.78
C VAL A 235 -2.96 17.62 5.97
N ALA A 236 -4.05 17.97 5.28
CA ALA A 236 -4.73 19.24 5.48
C ALA A 236 -6.22 19.04 5.72
N ILE A 237 -6.81 19.97 6.48
CA ILE A 237 -8.26 20.19 6.54
C ILE A 237 -8.62 21.38 5.64
N ASN A 238 -9.90 21.50 5.27
CA ASN A 238 -10.37 22.52 4.34
C ASN A 238 -9.58 22.52 3.02
N TRP A 239 -9.24 21.32 2.52
CA TRP A 239 -8.44 21.15 1.31
C TRP A 239 -9.01 21.93 0.12
N GLY A 240 -8.15 22.74 -0.52
CA GLY A 240 -8.49 23.56 -1.67
C GLY A 240 -9.37 24.79 -1.36
N LYS A 241 -9.68 25.06 -0.09
CA LYS A 241 -10.44 26.24 0.34
C LYS A 241 -9.51 27.37 0.81
N PRO A 242 -9.97 28.64 0.87
CA PRO A 242 -9.16 29.76 1.35
C PRO A 242 -8.64 29.61 2.79
N ASN A 243 -9.32 28.81 3.61
CA ASN A 243 -8.95 28.50 5.00
C ASN A 243 -8.30 27.11 5.14
N GLN A 244 -7.62 26.62 4.10
CA GLN A 244 -6.85 25.37 4.17
C GLN A 244 -5.80 25.45 5.28
N GLU A 245 -5.71 24.39 6.08
CA GLU A 245 -4.77 24.29 7.20
C GLU A 245 -4.00 22.97 7.13
N TRP A 246 -2.67 23.05 7.22
CA TRP A 246 -1.78 21.89 7.24
C TRP A 246 -1.55 21.40 8.66
N LEU A 247 -1.80 20.12 8.90
CA LEU A 247 -1.69 19.50 10.22
C LEU A 247 -0.30 18.92 10.42
N SER A 248 0.43 19.38 11.44
CA SER A 248 1.71 18.76 11.83
C SER A 248 1.51 17.60 12.81
N GLU A 249 0.49 17.72 13.64
CA GLU A 249 0.08 16.76 14.65
C GLU A 249 -1.43 16.56 14.53
N LEU A 250 -1.88 15.34 14.79
CA LEU A 250 -3.29 14.98 14.73
C LEU A 250 -3.58 13.89 15.78
N SER A 251 -4.24 14.26 16.88
CA SER A 251 -4.65 13.24 17.86
C SER A 251 -5.70 12.29 17.27
N THR A 252 -5.82 11.09 17.83
CA THR A 252 -6.87 10.14 17.40
C THR A 252 -8.29 10.72 17.52
N GLU A 253 -8.53 11.57 18.52
CA GLU A 253 -9.79 12.28 18.71
C GLU A 253 -10.06 13.28 17.59
N GLN A 254 -9.07 14.14 17.28
CA GLN A 254 -9.18 15.10 16.18
C GLN A 254 -9.32 14.39 14.83
N ALA A 255 -8.62 13.27 14.61
CA ALA A 255 -8.74 12.48 13.40
C ALA A 255 -10.18 11.98 13.20
N ARG A 256 -10.80 11.41 14.25
CA ARG A 256 -12.21 10.99 14.21
C ARG A 256 -13.14 12.15 13.91
N GLN A 257 -12.93 13.30 14.55
CA GLN A 257 -13.73 14.49 14.33
C GLN A 257 -13.65 14.93 12.86
N TYR A 258 -12.45 15.10 12.30
CA TYR A 258 -12.27 15.54 10.92
C TYR A 258 -12.74 14.51 9.89
N ILE A 259 -12.68 13.21 10.20
CA ILE A 259 -13.32 12.16 9.38
C ILE A 259 -14.84 12.35 9.39
N ALA A 260 -15.46 12.57 10.55
CA ALA A 260 -16.90 12.78 10.66
C ALA A 260 -17.38 14.07 9.98
N GLU A 261 -16.51 15.09 9.93
CA GLU A 261 -16.72 16.34 9.19
C GLU A 261 -16.42 16.23 7.68
N GLU A 262 -16.11 15.04 7.18
CA GLU A 262 -15.78 14.77 5.78
C GLU A 262 -14.61 15.62 5.22
N GLN A 263 -13.63 15.97 6.07
CA GLN A 263 -12.49 16.81 5.68
C GLN A 263 -11.52 16.12 4.72
N PHE A 264 -11.54 14.79 4.65
CA PHE A 264 -10.60 13.99 3.85
C PHE A 264 -11.29 13.31 2.66
N ALA A 265 -10.68 13.43 1.48
CA ALA A 265 -11.24 12.85 0.26
C ALA A 265 -11.21 11.31 0.26
N LYS A 266 -12.37 10.68 -0.01
CA LYS A 266 -12.60 9.22 0.02
C LYS A 266 -11.64 8.40 -0.85
N GLY A 267 -11.24 8.93 -2.01
CA GLY A 267 -10.37 8.23 -2.96
C GLY A 267 -8.86 8.41 -2.74
N SER A 268 -8.43 9.21 -1.75
CA SER A 268 -7.01 9.54 -1.58
C SER A 268 -6.57 9.65 -0.13
N MET A 269 -6.99 10.70 0.58
CA MET A 269 -6.48 11.00 1.91
C MET A 269 -7.22 10.25 3.02
N LEU A 270 -8.53 10.05 2.88
CA LEU A 270 -9.33 9.37 3.91
C LEU A 270 -8.79 7.97 4.26
N PRO A 271 -8.51 7.06 3.29
CA PRO A 271 -7.99 5.73 3.62
C PRO A 271 -6.65 5.78 4.36
N LYS A 272 -5.83 6.82 4.11
CA LYS A 272 -4.54 7.02 4.79
C LYS A 272 -4.72 7.41 6.23
N VAL A 273 -5.61 8.39 6.48
CA VAL A 273 -5.90 8.84 7.83
C VAL A 273 -6.57 7.72 8.63
N GLU A 274 -7.50 6.97 8.03
CA GLU A 274 -8.14 5.82 8.68
C GLU A 274 -7.13 4.71 9.04
N ALA A 275 -6.23 4.36 8.12
CA ALA A 275 -5.20 3.37 8.37
C ALA A 275 -4.21 3.80 9.46
N ALA A 276 -3.80 5.08 9.44
CA ALA A 276 -2.93 5.68 10.43
C ALA A 276 -3.59 5.78 11.82
N LEU A 277 -4.85 6.22 11.87
CA LEU A 277 -5.68 6.26 13.07
C LEU A 277 -5.79 4.87 13.70
N LYS A 278 -6.19 3.87 12.91
CA LYS A 278 -6.31 2.48 13.37
C LYS A 278 -5.01 1.96 13.97
N PHE A 279 -3.86 2.28 13.35
CA PHE A 279 -2.57 1.86 13.88
C PHE A 279 -2.21 2.59 15.17
N ALA A 280 -2.37 3.92 15.24
CA ALA A 280 -2.08 4.69 16.45
C ALA A 280 -2.93 4.22 17.66
N GLU A 281 -4.17 3.80 17.43
CA GLU A 281 -5.06 3.27 18.47
C GLU A 281 -4.76 1.83 18.88
N SER A 282 -3.98 1.11 18.10
CA SER A 282 -3.79 -0.32 18.29
C SER A 282 -2.84 -0.69 19.45
N GLY A 283 -2.20 0.30 20.08
CA GLY A 283 -1.33 0.11 21.23
C GLY A 283 -0.72 1.42 21.73
N GLU A 284 -0.34 1.45 23.01
CA GLU A 284 0.25 2.62 23.65
C GLU A 284 1.59 3.02 23.00
N GLY A 285 1.81 4.32 22.81
CA GLY A 285 3.04 4.87 22.26
C GLY A 285 3.23 4.68 20.75
N ARG A 286 2.28 4.03 20.06
CA ARG A 286 2.31 3.86 18.60
C ARG A 286 2.02 5.18 17.90
N ARG A 287 2.76 5.43 16.83
CA ARG A 287 2.65 6.67 16.05
C ARG A 287 2.58 6.35 14.56
N ALA A 288 1.68 7.02 13.85
CA ALA A 288 1.66 6.97 12.40
C ALA A 288 2.12 8.31 11.81
N LEU A 289 2.83 8.25 10.69
CA LEU A 289 3.31 9.43 9.96
C LEU A 289 2.79 9.39 8.54
N ILE A 290 2.18 10.49 8.10
CA ILE A 290 1.81 10.69 6.71
C ILE A 290 2.68 11.81 6.15
N THR A 291 3.50 11.51 5.14
CA THR A 291 4.40 12.50 4.53
C THR A 291 4.90 12.11 3.13
N LEU A 292 5.80 12.91 2.54
CA LEU A 292 6.49 12.63 1.29
C LEU A 292 7.61 11.61 1.48
N LEU A 293 7.95 10.87 0.42
CA LEU A 293 9.11 9.97 0.41
C LEU A 293 10.40 10.67 0.87
N ASP A 294 10.70 11.84 0.31
CA ASP A 294 11.93 12.58 0.62
C ASP A 294 11.96 13.15 2.04
N LYS A 295 10.80 13.18 2.69
CA LYS A 295 10.61 13.68 4.05
C LYS A 295 10.43 12.57 5.07
N ALA A 296 10.50 11.31 4.66
CA ALA A 296 10.27 10.18 5.56
C ALA A 296 11.28 10.14 6.73
N ALA A 297 12.58 10.32 6.44
CA ALA A 297 13.62 10.32 7.46
C ALA A 297 13.50 11.50 8.45
N GLU A 298 13.25 12.71 7.93
CA GLU A 298 13.00 13.92 8.73
C GLU A 298 11.71 13.79 9.56
N GLY A 299 10.64 13.22 8.98
CA GLY A 299 9.36 13.03 9.66
C GLY A 299 9.43 11.98 10.77
N ILE A 300 10.20 10.89 10.59
CA ILE A 300 10.47 9.92 11.67
C ILE A 300 11.24 10.59 12.82
N ALA A 301 12.10 11.57 12.53
CA ALA A 301 12.80 12.37 13.52
C ALA A 301 11.92 13.44 14.20
N GLY A 302 10.67 13.63 13.72
CA GLY A 302 9.72 14.61 14.26
C GLY A 302 9.88 16.03 13.69
N GLU A 303 10.61 16.19 12.59
CA GLU A 303 10.90 17.50 12.00
C GLU A 303 9.81 17.96 11.02
N THR A 304 9.10 17.02 10.39
CA THR A 304 8.01 17.33 9.45
C THR A 304 6.97 16.20 9.34
N GLY A 305 6.01 16.35 8.43
CA GLY A 305 4.91 15.43 8.22
C GLY A 305 3.73 15.68 9.15
N THR A 306 2.72 14.83 9.02
CA THR A 306 1.60 14.76 9.99
C THR A 306 1.78 13.52 10.84
N VAL A 307 2.00 13.72 12.14
CA VAL A 307 2.07 12.63 13.11
C VAL A 307 0.70 12.41 13.74
N ILE A 308 0.19 11.20 13.61
CA ILE A 308 -1.04 10.73 14.24
C ILE A 308 -0.68 9.89 15.47
N TYR A 309 -1.27 10.23 16.61
CA TYR A 309 -0.96 9.63 17.91
C TYR A 309 -2.19 9.52 18.81
N SER A 310 -2.16 8.50 19.69
CA SER A 310 -3.16 8.28 20.75
C SER A 310 -3.14 9.37 21.81
#